data_AF-A0A6V8P561-F1
#
_entry.id   AF-A0A6V8P561-F1
#
_cell.length_a   1.000
_cell.length_b   1.000
_cell.length_c   1.000
_cell.angle_alpha   90.00
_cell.angle_beta   90.00
_cell.angle_gamma   90.00
#
_symmetry.space_group_name_H-M   'P 1'
#
loop_
_entity.id
_entity.type
_entity.pdbx_description
1 polymer ?
#
loop_
_entity_poly.entity_id
_entity_poly.type
_entity_poly.pdbx_seq_one_letter_code
_entity_poly.pdbx_strand_id
1 'polypeptide(L)'
;AILLDMGGGTTDVAIFRNYALLDTFCLPVGGNHITNDISIGLRIPLEEAERVKIEHGRVDKEDIDPADFFEIKDNWGESKAVLTSFLAGIIEIRVREILNLIKREIEREGPLDFLPRVVVTGGSSLLRGVVELSGEVFDMPSRIGVPLRVSGLVDRVTQPIYATGVGLLTYGRNHQLEVESRRREEPLLSFLVNRVRNWFSGLRMSSERGGPNW
;
A
#
# COMPACT_ATOMS: atom_id res chain seq x y z
N ALA A 1 -5.95 5.74 -8.88
CA ALA A 1 -4.95 6.04 -7.86
C ALA A 1 -3.79 5.07 -8.04
N ILE A 2 -2.57 5.55 -7.82
CA ILE A 2 -1.37 4.71 -7.80
C ILE A 2 -1.06 4.44 -6.33
N LEU A 3 -0.97 3.18 -5.93
CA LEU A 3 -0.49 2.77 -4.61
C LEU A 3 0.96 2.31 -4.75
N LEU A 4 1.85 2.90 -3.97
CA LEU A 4 3.27 2.58 -3.90
C LEU A 4 3.54 1.99 -2.51
N ASP A 5 3.83 0.69 -2.40
CA ASP A 5 4.33 0.07 -1.17
C ASP A 5 5.86 0.01 -1.21
N MET A 6 6.50 0.98 -0.57
CA MET A 6 7.95 1.12 -0.55
C MET A 6 8.54 0.32 0.61
N GLY A 7 8.91 -0.93 0.32
CA GLY A 7 9.56 -1.85 1.26
C GLY A 7 11.07 -1.63 1.39
N GLY A 8 11.76 -2.61 1.96
CA GLY A 8 13.23 -2.62 2.07
C GLY A 8 13.91 -3.09 0.79
N GLY A 9 13.54 -4.28 0.29
CA GLY A 9 14.12 -4.85 -0.94
C GLY A 9 13.38 -4.49 -2.22
N THR A 10 12.07 -4.22 -2.11
CA THR A 10 11.16 -4.04 -3.24
C THR A 10 10.29 -2.82 -3.07
N THR A 11 9.73 -2.36 -4.19
CA THR A 11 8.63 -1.41 -4.22
C THR A 11 7.52 -2.01 -5.07
N ASP A 12 6.40 -2.31 -4.43
CA ASP A 12 5.22 -2.87 -5.08
C ASP A 12 4.29 -1.75 -5.52
N VAL A 13 3.73 -1.88 -6.72
CA VAL A 13 2.87 -0.89 -7.34
C VAL A 13 1.53 -1.52 -7.69
N ALA A 14 0.45 -0.83 -7.34
CA ALA A 14 -0.90 -1.22 -7.72
C ALA A 14 -1.68 0.00 -8.24
N ILE A 15 -2.27 -0.15 -9.42
CA ILE A 15 -3.02 0.92 -10.09
C ILE A 15 -4.51 0.61 -9.96
N PHE A 16 -5.27 1.56 -9.45
CA PHE A 16 -6.71 1.42 -9.24
C PHE A 16 -7.50 2.44 -10.07
N ARG A 17 -8.60 1.98 -10.69
CA ARG A 17 -9.58 2.82 -11.40
C ARG A 17 -10.99 2.36 -11.06
N ASN A 18 -11.88 3.29 -10.73
CA ASN A 18 -13.28 2.99 -10.40
C ASN A 18 -13.44 1.85 -9.37
N TYR A 19 -12.61 1.87 -8.32
CA TYR A 19 -12.55 0.85 -7.26
C TYR A 19 -12.12 -0.56 -7.71
N ALA A 20 -11.66 -0.72 -8.96
CA ALA A 20 -11.08 -1.96 -9.47
C ALA A 20 -9.55 -1.85 -9.59
N LEU A 21 -8.87 -2.97 -9.35
CA LEU A 21 -7.45 -3.13 -9.68
C LEU A 21 -7.31 -3.19 -11.20
N LEU A 22 -6.51 -2.29 -11.76
CA LEU A 22 -6.23 -2.21 -13.19
C LEU A 22 -4.96 -2.97 -13.55
N ASP A 23 -3.88 -2.73 -12.81
CA ASP A 23 -2.59 -3.36 -13.03
C ASP A 23 -1.76 -3.39 -11.73
N THR A 24 -0.75 -4.26 -11.68
CA THR A 24 0.21 -4.37 -10.59
C THR A 24 1.56 -4.90 -11.07
N PHE A 25 2.63 -4.34 -10.53
CA PHE A 25 4.00 -4.82 -10.75
C PHE A 25 4.87 -4.56 -9.53
N CYS A 26 6.05 -5.18 -9.51
CA CYS A 26 7.03 -5.05 -8.44
C CYS A 26 8.38 -4.69 -9.04
N LEU A 27 9.03 -3.67 -8.48
CA LEU A 27 10.42 -3.36 -8.82
C LEU A 27 11.36 -3.87 -7.71
N PRO A 28 12.50 -4.50 -8.04
CA PRO A 28 13.48 -4.99 -7.07
C PRO A 28 14.35 -3.85 -6.51
N VAL A 29 13.74 -2.71 -6.20
CA VAL A 29 14.36 -1.53 -5.59
C VAL A 29 13.53 -1.02 -4.43
N GLY A 30 14.17 -0.56 -3.36
CA GLY A 30 13.51 -0.18 -2.11
C GLY A 30 14.48 0.47 -1.13
N GLY A 31 14.09 0.54 0.14
CA GLY A 31 14.84 1.22 1.20
C GLY A 31 16.28 0.76 1.40
N ASN A 32 16.62 -0.49 1.08
CA ASN A 32 17.98 -1.01 1.18
C ASN A 32 18.92 -0.35 0.17
N HIS A 33 18.41 0.10 -0.98
CA HIS A 33 19.21 0.84 -1.97
C HIS A 33 19.55 2.25 -1.45
N ILE A 34 18.62 2.86 -0.71
CA ILE A 34 18.87 4.14 -0.01
C ILE A 34 19.98 3.95 1.02
N THR A 35 19.88 2.91 1.85
CA THR A 35 20.91 2.56 2.85
C THR A 35 22.28 2.32 2.23
N ASN A 36 22.31 1.62 1.09
CA ASN A 36 23.55 1.37 0.37
C ASN A 36 24.19 2.67 -0.15
N ASP A 37 23.39 3.59 -0.71
CA ASP A 37 23.90 4.88 -1.17
C ASP A 37 24.40 5.76 -0.03
N ILE A 38 23.73 5.73 1.13
CA ILE A 38 24.21 6.42 2.35
C ILE A 38 25.54 5.82 2.81
N SER A 39 25.66 4.49 2.84
CA SER A 39 26.88 3.79 3.23
C SER A 39 28.07 4.19 2.33
N ILE A 40 27.85 4.22 1.00
CA ILE A 40 28.87 4.63 0.02
C ILE A 40 29.20 6.11 0.15
N GLY A 41 28.18 6.97 0.21
CA GLY A 41 28.34 8.43 0.23
C GLY A 41 28.99 8.95 1.50
N LEU A 42 28.68 8.34 2.66
CA LEU A 42 29.23 8.72 3.95
C LEU A 42 30.48 7.91 4.34
N ARG A 43 30.77 6.81 3.63
CA ARG A 43 31.86 5.85 3.92
C ARG A 43 31.73 5.24 5.31
N ILE A 44 30.56 4.67 5.58
CA ILE A 44 30.20 4.06 6.86
C ILE A 44 29.62 2.64 6.65
N PRO A 45 29.64 1.77 7.67
CA PRO A 45 29.05 0.43 7.57
C PRO A 45 27.55 0.50 7.29
N LEU A 46 26.99 -0.54 6.64
CA LEU A 46 25.56 -0.58 6.29
C LEU A 46 24.64 -0.47 7.51
N GLU A 47 25.04 -1.03 8.65
CA GLU A 47 24.29 -0.93 9.91
C GLU A 47 24.18 0.53 10.39
N GLU A 48 25.31 1.26 10.35
CA GLU A 48 25.33 2.69 10.70
C GLU A 48 24.55 3.52 9.67
N ALA A 49 24.65 3.18 8.38
CA ALA A 49 23.87 3.84 7.34
C ALA A 49 22.36 3.67 7.54
N GLU A 50 21.91 2.48 7.96
CA GLU A 50 20.49 2.23 8.27
C GLU A 50 20.05 3.06 9.48
N ARG A 51 20.87 3.09 10.52
CA ARG A 51 20.64 3.91 11.72
C ARG A 51 20.49 5.38 11.35
N VAL A 52 21.45 5.91 10.58
CA VAL A 52 21.44 7.30 10.08
C VAL A 52 20.21 7.59 9.22
N LYS A 53 19.81 6.66 8.34
CA LYS A 53 18.59 6.79 7.53
C LYS A 53 17.34 6.87 8.40
N ILE A 54 17.23 6.06 9.46
CA ILE A 54 16.06 6.06 10.35
C ILE A 54 16.01 7.32 11.20
N GLU A 55 17.15 7.77 11.74
CA GLU A 55 17.21 8.91 12.67
C GLU A 55 17.17 10.28 11.98
N HIS A 56 17.84 10.40 10.83
CA HIS A 56 18.07 11.68 10.14
C HIS A 56 17.55 11.71 8.70
N GLY A 57 16.97 10.61 8.20
CA GLY A 57 16.59 10.49 6.80
C GLY A 57 15.44 11.40 6.38
N ARG A 58 15.70 12.19 5.34
CA ARG A 58 14.75 13.10 4.72
C ARG A 58 15.09 13.31 3.24
N VAL A 59 14.12 13.74 2.44
CA VAL A 59 14.33 14.12 1.03
C VAL A 59 14.08 15.60 0.77
N ASP A 60 13.30 16.27 1.61
CA ASP A 60 13.05 17.71 1.56
C ASP A 60 14.28 18.49 2.04
N LYS A 61 14.67 19.52 1.26
CA LYS A 61 15.88 20.33 1.50
C LYS A 61 15.59 21.77 1.92
N GLU A 62 14.37 22.24 1.68
CA GLU A 62 13.98 23.65 1.80
C GLU A 62 14.09 24.17 3.24
N ASP A 63 13.87 23.30 4.23
CA ASP A 63 13.88 23.64 5.65
C ASP A 63 15.14 23.14 6.39
N ILE A 64 16.23 22.88 5.69
CA ILE A 64 17.50 22.49 6.31
C ILE A 64 18.37 23.74 6.51
N ASP A 65 18.73 24.03 7.76
CA ASP A 65 19.80 25.01 8.04
C ASP A 65 21.10 24.50 7.39
N PRO A 66 21.76 25.27 6.51
CA PRO A 66 23.01 24.86 5.87
C PRO A 66 24.13 24.49 6.84
N ALA A 67 24.07 24.97 8.09
CA ALA A 67 25.01 24.66 9.15
C ALA A 67 24.59 23.47 10.02
N ASP A 68 23.40 22.88 9.81
CA ASP A 68 22.93 21.72 10.58
C ASP A 68 23.75 20.47 10.26
N PHE A 69 24.26 19.83 11.31
CA PHE A 69 25.08 18.63 11.23
C PHE A 69 24.81 17.67 12.38
N PHE A 70 25.12 16.40 12.15
CA PHE A 70 25.09 15.35 13.16
C PHE A 70 26.39 14.54 13.12
N GLU A 71 26.69 13.85 14.21
CA GLU A 71 27.89 13.02 14.31
C GLU A 71 27.56 11.54 14.04
N ILE A 72 28.43 10.89 13.29
CA ILE A 72 28.38 9.45 13.00
C ILE A 72 29.72 8.80 13.29
N LYS A 73 29.71 7.47 13.37
CA LYS A 73 30.96 6.69 13.39
C LYS A 73 31.32 6.25 11.97
N ASP A 74 32.56 6.47 11.58
CA ASP A 74 33.05 5.96 10.30
C ASP A 74 33.49 4.49 10.37
N ASN A 75 34.03 3.98 9.26
CA ASN A 75 34.50 2.59 9.15
C ASN A 75 35.63 2.23 10.15
N TRP A 76 36.32 3.23 10.71
CA TRP A 76 37.40 3.05 11.68
C TRP A 76 36.92 3.31 13.12
N GLY A 77 35.64 3.66 13.30
CA GLY A 77 35.04 4.00 14.58
C GLY A 77 35.32 5.41 15.04
N GLU A 78 35.92 6.25 14.19
CA GLU A 78 36.18 7.66 14.48
C GLU A 78 34.91 8.50 14.28
N SER A 79 34.77 9.55 15.09
CA SER A 79 33.63 10.46 15.01
C SER A 79 33.79 11.41 13.84
N LYS A 80 32.76 11.49 13.01
CA LYS A 80 32.71 12.31 11.80
C LYS A 80 31.45 13.14 11.79
N ALA A 81 31.58 14.45 11.61
CA ALA A 81 30.44 15.34 11.38
C ALA A 81 29.94 15.23 9.94
N VAL A 82 28.63 15.13 9.77
CA VAL A 82 27.95 15.08 8.47
C VAL A 82 26.85 16.13 8.44
N LEU A 83 26.84 16.94 7.38
CA LEU A 83 25.79 17.91 7.14
C LEU A 83 24.47 17.21 6.84
N THR A 84 23.38 17.65 7.47
CA THR A 84 22.03 17.14 7.23
C THR A 84 21.62 17.30 5.77
N SER A 85 22.02 18.42 5.14
CA SER A 85 21.77 18.69 3.71
C SER A 85 22.47 17.71 2.77
N PHE A 86 23.66 17.22 3.16
CA PHE A 86 24.41 16.25 2.37
C PHE A 86 23.72 14.88 2.41
N LEU A 87 23.29 14.42 3.59
CA LEU A 87 22.50 13.20 3.72
C LEU A 87 21.20 13.29 2.91
N ALA A 88 20.46 14.40 3.05
CA ALA A 88 19.22 14.62 2.31
C ALA A 88 19.44 14.56 0.80
N GLY A 89 20.57 15.09 0.30
CA GLY A 89 20.93 14.98 -1.12
C GLY A 89 21.11 13.55 -1.61
N ILE A 90 21.80 12.70 -0.84
CA ILE A 90 21.97 11.28 -1.18
C ILE A 90 20.61 10.57 -1.25
N ILE A 91 19.77 10.78 -0.22
CA ILE A 91 18.46 10.11 -0.12
C ILE A 91 17.53 10.58 -1.23
N GLU A 92 17.43 11.90 -1.47
CA GLU A 92 16.56 12.46 -2.51
C GLU A 92 16.88 11.89 -3.88
N ILE A 93 18.17 11.81 -4.26
CA ILE A 93 18.58 11.25 -5.55
C ILE A 93 18.06 9.82 -5.72
N ARG A 94 18.26 8.95 -4.72
CA ARG A 94 17.83 7.55 -4.80
C ARG A 94 16.31 7.42 -4.81
N VAL A 95 15.62 8.15 -3.95
CA VAL A 95 14.14 8.09 -3.89
C VAL A 95 13.54 8.60 -5.20
N ARG A 96 14.05 9.72 -5.74
CA ARG A 96 13.64 10.26 -7.03
C ARG A 96 13.91 9.29 -8.18
N GLU A 97 15.03 8.57 -8.15
CA GLU A 97 15.32 7.51 -9.13
C GLU A 97 14.27 6.39 -9.06
N ILE A 98 13.97 5.86 -7.87
CA ILE A 98 12.94 4.81 -7.68
C ILE A 98 11.59 5.28 -8.22
N LEU A 99 11.16 6.49 -7.86
CA LEU A 99 9.88 7.05 -8.32
C LEU A 99 9.86 7.24 -9.85
N ASN A 100 10.97 7.66 -10.46
CA ASN A 100 11.07 7.77 -11.92
C ASN A 100 11.06 6.42 -12.63
N LEU A 101 11.67 5.38 -12.05
CA LEU A 101 11.58 4.02 -12.59
C LEU A 101 10.13 3.53 -12.60
N ILE A 102 9.40 3.78 -11.51
CA ILE A 102 7.97 3.45 -11.41
C ILE A 102 7.17 4.24 -12.44
N LYS A 103 7.34 5.57 -12.51
CA LYS A 103 6.64 6.43 -13.46
C LYS A 103 6.83 5.94 -14.90
N ARG A 104 8.07 5.64 -15.29
CA ARG A 104 8.38 5.10 -16.62
C ARG A 104 7.67 3.79 -16.88
N GLU A 105 7.62 2.88 -15.91
CA GLU A 105 6.94 1.59 -16.09
C GLU A 105 5.43 1.78 -16.28
N ILE A 106 4.80 2.68 -15.53
CA ILE A 106 3.37 2.98 -15.72
C ILE A 106 3.11 3.64 -17.08
N GLU A 107 3.94 4.61 -17.48
CA GLU A 107 3.80 5.33 -18.74
C GLU A 107 3.99 4.43 -19.98
N ARG A 108 4.66 3.28 -19.84
CA ARG A 108 4.74 2.27 -20.90
C ARG A 108 3.38 1.63 -21.22
N GLU A 109 2.48 1.56 -20.26
CA GLU A 109 1.13 1.01 -20.46
C GLU A 109 0.12 2.07 -20.92
N GLY A 110 0.38 3.35 -20.63
CA GLY A 110 -0.43 4.47 -21.08
C GLY A 110 -0.27 5.74 -20.24
N PRO A 111 -0.89 6.86 -20.66
CA PRO A 111 -0.78 8.14 -19.97
C PRO A 111 -1.42 8.12 -18.56
N LEU A 112 -0.86 8.89 -17.63
CA LEU A 112 -1.29 8.94 -16.23
C LEU A 112 -2.51 9.83 -15.96
N ASP A 113 -2.93 10.63 -16.94
CA ASP A 113 -3.86 11.77 -16.82
C ASP A 113 -5.23 11.42 -16.20
N PHE A 114 -5.63 10.14 -16.22
CA PHE A 114 -6.89 9.67 -15.64
C PHE A 114 -6.78 9.28 -14.15
N LEU A 115 -5.58 9.27 -13.57
CA LEU A 115 -5.35 8.86 -12.20
C LEU A 115 -5.33 10.08 -11.26
N PRO A 116 -6.15 10.10 -10.20
CA PRO A 116 -6.37 11.32 -9.43
C PRO A 116 -5.34 11.60 -8.33
N ARG A 117 -4.47 10.63 -7.99
CA ARG A 117 -3.52 10.72 -6.87
C ARG A 117 -2.55 9.54 -6.78
N VAL A 118 -1.43 9.78 -6.10
CA VAL A 118 -0.51 8.78 -5.54
C VAL A 118 -0.82 8.53 -4.06
N VAL A 119 -0.66 7.31 -3.61
CA VAL A 119 -0.70 6.90 -2.21
C VAL A 119 0.58 6.13 -1.92
N VAL A 120 1.39 6.62 -0.97
CA VAL A 120 2.66 6.00 -0.59
C VAL A 120 2.49 5.27 0.73
N THR A 121 2.96 4.04 0.85
CA THR A 121 2.92 3.22 2.06
C THR A 121 4.21 2.40 2.20
N GLY A 122 4.31 1.55 3.22
CA GLY A 122 5.48 0.70 3.47
C GLY A 122 6.51 1.37 4.38
N GLY A 123 7.55 0.63 4.77
CA GLY A 123 8.54 1.13 5.72
C GLY A 123 9.30 2.36 5.23
N SER A 124 9.68 2.39 3.95
CA SER A 124 10.45 3.50 3.37
C SER A 124 9.59 4.76 3.16
N SER A 125 8.26 4.64 3.20
CA SER A 125 7.37 5.80 3.16
C SER A 125 7.42 6.67 4.44
N LEU A 126 8.12 6.21 5.47
CA LEU A 126 8.38 6.98 6.69
C LEU A 126 9.46 8.05 6.51
N LEU A 127 10.21 8.03 5.40
CA LEU A 127 11.15 9.10 5.07
C LEU A 127 10.43 10.43 4.94
N ARG A 128 10.93 11.44 5.67
CA ARG A 128 10.37 12.80 5.60
C ARG A 128 10.50 13.37 4.19
N GLY A 129 9.45 14.00 3.68
CA GLY A 129 9.41 14.61 2.35
C GLY A 129 9.04 13.66 1.20
N VAL A 130 8.90 12.34 1.44
CA VAL A 130 8.66 11.36 0.36
C VAL A 130 7.31 11.56 -0.33
N VAL A 131 6.31 12.05 0.40
CA VAL A 131 4.97 12.32 -0.13
C VAL A 131 5.04 13.49 -1.11
N GLU A 132 5.70 14.57 -0.72
CA GLU A 132 5.91 15.78 -1.51
C GLU A 132 6.70 15.46 -2.78
N LEU A 133 7.83 14.74 -2.64
CA LEU A 133 8.65 14.29 -3.76
C LEU A 133 7.87 13.37 -4.72
N SER A 134 7.02 12.49 -4.18
CA SER A 134 6.13 11.67 -5.02
C SER A 134 5.14 12.54 -5.79
N GLY A 135 4.55 13.55 -5.14
CA GLY A 135 3.65 14.47 -5.82
C GLY A 135 4.32 15.24 -6.94
N GLU A 136 5.57 15.66 -6.72
CA GLU A 136 6.41 16.33 -7.73
C GLU A 136 6.73 15.41 -8.92
N VAL A 137 7.19 14.17 -8.68
CA VAL A 137 7.58 13.25 -9.75
C VAL A 137 6.38 12.84 -10.60
N PHE A 138 5.24 12.56 -9.98
CA PHE A 138 4.03 12.09 -10.66
C PHE A 138 3.12 13.22 -11.16
N ASP A 139 3.44 14.48 -10.86
CA ASP A 139 2.63 15.67 -11.19
C ASP A 139 1.16 15.54 -10.75
N MET A 140 0.94 15.03 -9.53
CA MET A 140 -0.39 14.84 -8.98
C MET A 140 -0.38 14.80 -7.45
N PRO A 141 -1.52 15.04 -6.77
CA PRO A 141 -1.57 14.97 -5.31
C PRO A 141 -1.10 13.61 -4.78
N SER A 142 -0.26 13.64 -3.75
CA SER A 142 0.23 12.46 -3.06
C SER A 142 -0.19 12.49 -1.59
N ARG A 143 -0.29 11.33 -0.95
CA ARG A 143 -0.52 11.21 0.49
C ARG A 143 0.05 9.92 1.05
N ILE A 144 0.24 9.90 2.36
CA ILE A 144 0.55 8.67 3.08
C ILE A 144 -0.68 7.73 3.15
N GLY A 145 -0.45 6.46 2.86
CA GLY A 145 -1.38 5.36 3.06
C GLY A 145 -1.12 4.73 4.42
N VAL A 146 -2.17 4.62 5.23
CA VAL A 146 -2.11 3.93 6.52
C VAL A 146 -3.25 2.91 6.61
N PRO A 147 -3.03 1.77 7.27
CA PRO A 147 -4.12 0.83 7.55
C PRO A 147 -5.24 1.51 8.36
N LEU A 148 -6.49 1.31 7.92
CA LEU A 148 -7.69 1.90 8.51
C LEU A 148 -8.52 0.83 9.24
N ARG A 149 -9.28 1.24 10.26
CA ARG A 149 -10.28 0.41 10.97
C ARG A 149 -9.68 -0.78 11.76
N VAL A 150 -8.55 -0.57 12.41
CA VAL A 150 -8.00 -1.52 13.39
C VAL A 150 -8.36 -1.02 14.80
N SER A 151 -9.03 -1.85 15.61
CA SER A 151 -9.37 -1.53 17.00
C SER A 151 -8.70 -2.54 17.94
N GLY A 152 -8.14 -2.09 19.07
CA GLY A 152 -7.49 -2.95 20.06
C GLY A 152 -6.07 -2.50 20.38
N LEU A 153 -5.13 -3.45 20.56
CA LEU A 153 -3.76 -3.14 20.95
C LEU A 153 -3.03 -2.27 19.89
N VAL A 154 -2.75 -1.05 20.33
CA VAL A 154 -1.67 -0.09 20.02
C VAL A 154 -1.71 0.73 18.73
N ASP A 155 -1.57 2.05 18.91
CA ASP A 155 -1.25 3.12 17.94
C ASP A 155 -0.04 2.83 17.00
N ARG A 156 0.63 1.69 17.19
CA ARG A 156 1.75 1.23 16.34
C ARG A 156 1.26 0.60 15.04
N VAL A 157 0.13 -0.12 15.03
CA VAL A 157 -0.35 -0.84 13.84
C VAL A 157 -0.96 0.06 12.77
N THR A 158 -1.11 1.37 13.04
CA THR A 158 -1.54 2.38 12.07
C THR A 158 -0.38 2.93 11.24
N GLN A 159 0.85 2.46 11.45
CA GLN A 159 1.99 2.89 10.63
C GLN A 159 1.98 2.23 9.25
N PRO A 160 2.47 2.93 8.20
CA PRO A 160 2.55 2.40 6.84
C PRO A 160 3.30 1.07 6.71
N ILE A 161 4.29 0.81 7.57
CA ILE A 161 5.05 -0.45 7.61
C ILE A 161 4.17 -1.69 7.88
N TYR A 162 2.99 -1.51 8.49
CA TYR A 162 2.06 -2.60 8.79
C TYR A 162 0.89 -2.70 7.80
N ALA A 163 0.84 -1.84 6.77
CA ALA A 163 -0.28 -1.75 5.84
C ALA A 163 -0.59 -3.10 5.18
N THR A 164 0.42 -3.81 4.70
CA THR A 164 0.27 -5.10 4.01
C THR A 164 -0.23 -6.20 4.95
N GLY A 165 0.35 -6.30 6.15
CA GLY A 165 -0.09 -7.27 7.16
C GLY A 165 -1.55 -7.06 7.60
N VAL A 166 -1.93 -5.81 7.90
CA VAL A 166 -3.32 -5.46 8.26
C VAL A 166 -4.28 -5.66 7.08
N GLY A 167 -3.84 -5.33 5.86
CA GLY A 167 -4.60 -5.51 4.63
C GLY A 167 -4.96 -6.98 4.40
N LEU A 168 -3.99 -7.89 4.55
CA LEU A 168 -4.20 -9.33 4.42
C LEU A 168 -5.19 -9.87 5.46
N LEU A 169 -5.07 -9.45 6.72
CA LEU A 169 -6.00 -9.86 7.79
C LEU A 169 -7.43 -9.35 7.51
N THR A 170 -7.55 -8.11 7.05
CA THR A 170 -8.84 -7.50 6.70
C THR A 170 -9.47 -8.20 5.51
N TYR A 171 -8.68 -8.53 4.49
CA TYR A 171 -9.11 -9.30 3.33
C TYR A 171 -9.62 -10.67 3.74
N GLY A 172 -8.84 -11.42 4.54
CA GLY A 172 -9.22 -12.75 5.03
C GLY A 172 -10.53 -12.73 5.83
N ARG A 173 -10.69 -11.77 6.74
CA ARG A 173 -11.94 -11.59 7.51
C ARG A 173 -13.14 -11.31 6.62
N ASN A 174 -13.01 -10.38 5.67
CA ASN A 174 -14.11 -10.00 4.79
C ASN A 174 -14.49 -11.16 3.85
N HIS A 175 -13.51 -11.91 3.37
CA HIS A 175 -13.74 -13.08 2.53
C HIS A 175 -14.47 -14.20 3.29
N GLN A 176 -14.12 -14.45 4.56
CA GLN A 176 -14.85 -15.40 5.40
C GLN A 176 -16.32 -15.00 5.59
N LEU A 177 -16.58 -13.71 5.89
CA LEU A 177 -17.94 -13.20 6.05
C LEU A 177 -18.78 -13.34 4.77
N GLU A 178 -18.18 -13.12 3.60
CA GLU A 178 -18.85 -13.28 2.31
C GLU A 178 -19.18 -14.76 2.00
N VAL A 179 -18.27 -15.68 2.34
CA VAL A 179 -18.52 -17.13 2.20
C VAL A 179 -19.62 -17.59 3.16
N GLU A 180 -19.62 -17.10 4.40
CA GLU A 180 -20.65 -17.41 5.40
C GLU A 180 -22.03 -16.86 5.03
N SER A 181 -22.11 -15.65 4.46
CA SER A 181 -23.38 -15.07 4.01
C SER A 181 -23.98 -15.87 2.86
N ARG A 182 -23.17 -16.27 1.86
CA ARG A 182 -23.62 -17.12 0.75
C ARG A 182 -24.13 -18.48 1.22
N ARG A 183 -23.46 -19.12 2.20
CA ARG A 183 -23.91 -20.39 2.80
C ARG A 183 -25.24 -20.28 3.56
N ARG A 184 -25.58 -19.10 4.10
CA ARG A 184 -26.87 -18.86 4.78
C ARG A 184 -28.02 -18.55 3.81
N GLU A 185 -27.72 -18.03 2.63
CA GLU A 185 -28.74 -17.69 1.62
C GLU A 185 -29.28 -18.92 0.86
N GLU A 186 -28.45 -19.93 0.60
CA GLU A 186 -28.88 -21.15 -0.11
C GLU A 186 -30.04 -21.93 0.58
N PRO A 187 -30.05 -22.14 1.91
CA PRO A 187 -31.18 -22.73 2.60
C PRO A 187 -32.46 -21.89 2.43
N LEU A 188 -32.40 -20.58 2.57
CA LEU A 188 -33.58 -19.70 2.53
C LEU A 188 -34.22 -19.64 1.13
N LEU A 189 -33.41 -19.55 0.07
CA LEU A 189 -33.90 -19.57 -1.31
C LEU A 189 -34.50 -20.93 -1.67
N SER A 190 -33.86 -22.02 -1.26
CA SER A 190 -34.41 -23.37 -1.48
C SER A 190 -35.70 -23.60 -0.67
N PHE A 191 -35.83 -23.07 0.54
CA PHE A 191 -37.09 -23.08 1.30
C PHE A 191 -38.20 -22.28 0.60
N LEU A 192 -37.90 -21.10 0.05
CA LEU A 192 -38.88 -20.28 -0.68
C LEU A 192 -39.32 -20.93 -2.00
N VAL A 193 -38.39 -21.45 -2.79
CA VAL A 193 -38.67 -22.17 -4.04
C VAL A 193 -39.50 -23.42 -3.76
N ASN A 194 -39.16 -24.19 -2.73
CA ASN A 194 -39.93 -25.37 -2.34
C ASN A 194 -41.34 -25.01 -1.87
N ARG A 195 -41.53 -23.87 -1.18
CA ARG A 195 -42.85 -23.40 -0.76
C ARG A 195 -43.74 -23.01 -1.94
N VAL A 196 -43.18 -22.30 -2.92
CA VAL A 196 -43.89 -21.93 -4.16
C VAL A 196 -44.24 -23.18 -4.97
N ARG A 197 -43.28 -24.11 -5.12
CA ARG A 197 -43.50 -25.38 -5.82
C ARG A 197 -44.62 -26.20 -5.16
N ASN A 198 -44.63 -26.29 -3.83
CA ASN A 198 -45.64 -27.03 -3.08
C ASN A 198 -47.03 -26.39 -3.17
N TRP A 199 -47.10 -25.06 -3.22
CA TRP A 199 -48.35 -24.32 -3.45
C TRP A 199 -48.91 -24.60 -4.86
N PHE A 200 -48.07 -24.57 -5.89
CA PHE A 200 -48.47 -24.89 -7.27
C PHE A 200 -48.87 -26.37 -7.44
N SER A 201 -48.22 -27.31 -6.75
CA SER A 201 -48.65 -28.72 -6.77
C SER A 201 -49.97 -28.93 -6.03
N GLY A 202 -50.25 -28.14 -4.97
CA GLY A 202 -51.52 -28.18 -4.25
C GLY A 202 -52.70 -27.65 -5.08
N LEU A 203 -52.47 -26.63 -5.91
CA LEU A 203 -53.47 -26.11 -6.85
C LEU A 203 -53.82 -27.06 -8.00
N ARG A 204 -52.90 -27.97 -8.38
CA ARG A 204 -53.13 -28.99 -9.41
C ARG A 204 -53.94 -30.19 -8.93
N MET A 205 -54.16 -30.35 -7.63
CA MET A 205 -54.90 -31.48 -7.04
C MET A 205 -56.35 -31.15 -6.66
N SER A 206 -56.83 -29.91 -6.88
CA SER A 206 -58.21 -29.51 -6.56
C SER A 206 -59.15 -29.45 -7.78
N SER A 207 -58.71 -29.81 -8.99
CA SER A 207 -59.55 -29.75 -10.22
C SER A 207 -60.11 -31.10 -10.68
N GLU A 208 -59.90 -32.21 -9.95
CA GLU A 208 -60.35 -33.55 -10.37
C GLU A 208 -61.46 -34.18 -9.51
N ARG A 209 -62.18 -33.40 -8.70
CA ARG A 209 -63.40 -33.91 -8.00
C ARG A 209 -64.59 -33.01 -8.28
N GLY A 210 -65.31 -33.31 -9.36
CA GLY A 210 -66.58 -32.65 -9.66
C GLY A 210 -67.17 -32.99 -11.03
N GLY A 211 -67.42 -34.26 -11.31
CA GLY A 211 -68.27 -34.67 -12.44
C GLY A 211 -69.57 -35.28 -11.92
N PRO A 212 -70.76 -34.73 -12.21
CA PRO A 212 -72.02 -35.42 -11.94
C PRO A 212 -72.32 -36.45 -13.03
N ASN A 213 -72.74 -37.64 -12.61
CA ASN A 213 -73.52 -38.59 -13.41
C ASN A 213 -74.81 -37.91 -13.87
N TRP A 214 -75.10 -37.91 -15.18
CA TRP A 214 -76.24 -38.49 -15.91
C TRP A 214 -76.08 -38.17 -17.40
#